data_AF-A0A218P5H7-F1
#
_entry.id   AF-A0A218P5H7-F1
#
_cell.length_a   1.000
_cell.length_b   1.000
_cell.length_c   1.000
_cell.angle_alpha   90.00
_cell.angle_beta   90.00
_cell.angle_gamma   90.00
#
_symmetry.space_group_name_H-M   'P 1'
#
loop_
_entity.id
_entity.type
_entity.pdbx_description
1 polymer ?
#
loop_
_entity_poly.entity_id
_entity_poly.type
_entity_poly.pdbx_seq_one_letter_code
_entity_poly.pdbx_strand_id
1 'polypeptide(L)'
;MEKSEQNLYEIFGEVIAEQDFLKAFLITSALAFLLYFSAPQIVRMMGREDLLNALRVTLSALGAFLGFIVSTVIIEPKRVVEEE
;
A
#
# COMPACT_ATOMS: atom_id res chain seq x y z
N MET A 1 9.72 28.77 -14.06
CA MET A 1 9.33 28.02 -12.85
C MET A 1 10.16 26.76 -12.83
N GLU A 2 10.99 26.60 -11.80
CA GLU A 2 11.90 25.47 -11.59
C GLU A 2 11.20 24.14 -11.85
N LYS A 3 11.76 23.36 -12.76
CA LYS A 3 11.45 21.94 -12.95
C LYS A 3 11.99 21.27 -11.71
N SER A 4 11.15 21.11 -10.68
CA SER A 4 11.53 20.44 -9.43
C SER A 4 12.21 19.12 -9.79
N GLU A 5 13.48 18.97 -9.42
CA GLU A 5 14.20 17.70 -9.53
C GLU A 5 13.38 16.66 -8.77
N GLN A 6 12.60 15.86 -9.50
CA GLN A 6 11.86 14.77 -8.90
C GLN A 6 12.92 13.75 -8.50
N ASN A 7 13.08 13.48 -7.22
CA ASN A 7 13.88 12.36 -6.76
C ASN A 7 13.23 11.09 -7.32
N LEU A 8 13.91 10.50 -8.30
CA LEU A 8 13.52 9.27 -8.96
C LEU A 8 14.27 8.11 -8.30
N TYR A 9 13.55 7.06 -7.93
CA TYR A 9 14.08 5.85 -7.33
C TYR A 9 13.86 4.67 -8.25
N GLU A 10 14.89 3.87 -8.47
CA GLU A 10 14.75 2.60 -9.19
C GLU A 10 14.29 1.51 -8.21
N ILE A 11 13.12 0.93 -8.47
CA ILE A 11 12.52 -0.12 -7.67
C ILE A 11 12.08 -1.23 -8.63
N PHE A 12 12.67 -2.42 -8.50
CA PHE A 12 12.41 -3.58 -9.37
C PHE A 12 12.60 -3.33 -10.88
N GLY A 13 13.56 -2.47 -11.26
CA GLY A 13 13.83 -2.12 -12.66
C GLY A 13 12.86 -1.08 -13.25
N GLU A 14 12.00 -0.48 -12.41
CA GLU A 14 11.15 0.64 -12.79
C GLU A 14 11.57 1.91 -12.06
N VAL A 15 11.50 3.05 -12.75
CA VAL A 15 11.82 4.35 -12.16
C VAL A 15 10.53 4.98 -11.62
N ILE A 16 10.50 5.19 -10.31
CA ILE A 16 9.33 5.68 -9.58
C ILE A 16 9.69 7.00 -8.90
N ALA A 17 8.83 8.00 -8.98
CA ALA A 17 9.05 9.24 -8.24
C ALA A 17 8.79 9.06 -6.74
N GLU A 18 9.57 9.74 -5.89
CA GLU A 18 9.41 9.72 -4.42
C GLU A 18 7.96 9.95 -3.97
N GLN A 19 7.29 10.90 -4.63
CA GLN A 19 5.90 11.25 -4.35
C GLN A 19 4.94 10.09 -4.60
N ASP A 20 5.21 9.28 -5.62
CA ASP A 20 4.38 8.14 -5.97
C ASP A 20 4.65 6.97 -5.02
N PHE A 21 5.90 6.79 -4.59
CA PHE A 21 6.22 5.87 -3.50
C PHE A 21 5.50 6.26 -2.20
N LEU A 22 5.50 7.54 -1.84
CA LEU A 22 4.80 8.03 -0.66
C LEU A 22 3.28 7.81 -0.76
N LYS A 23 2.68 8.06 -1.93
CA LYS A 23 1.27 7.75 -2.18
C LYS A 23 0.99 6.26 -2.02
N ALA A 24 1.81 5.38 -2.61
CA ALA A 24 1.65 3.93 -2.48
C ALA A 24 1.73 3.50 -1.01
N PHE A 25 2.71 4.03 -0.27
CA PHE A 25 2.88 3.77 1.15
C PHE A 25 1.65 4.20 1.96
N LEU A 26 1.13 5.40 1.71
CA LEU A 26 -0.05 5.93 2.41
C LEU A 26 -1.32 5.13 2.11
N ILE A 27 -1.58 4.81 0.83
CA ILE A 27 -2.75 4.01 0.41
C ILE A 27 -2.69 2.61 1.05
N THR A 28 -1.53 1.97 0.96
CA THR A 28 -1.29 0.63 1.50
C THR A 28 -1.46 0.59 3.01
N SER A 29 -0.85 1.54 3.72
CA SER A 29 -0.95 1.65 5.18
C SER A 29 -2.38 1.92 5.61
N ALA A 30 -3.07 2.87 4.96
CA ALA A 30 -4.44 3.22 5.30
C ALA A 30 -5.38 2.02 5.20
N LEU A 31 -5.32 1.25 4.10
CA LEU A 31 -6.14 0.05 3.94
C LEU A 31 -5.78 -1.07 4.93
N ALA A 32 -4.49 -1.26 5.22
CA ALA A 32 -4.05 -2.21 6.24
C ALA A 32 -4.62 -1.85 7.63
N PHE A 33 -4.52 -0.58 8.05
CA PHE A 33 -5.05 -0.12 9.33
C PHE A 33 -6.58 -0.19 9.38
N LEU A 34 -7.27 0.19 8.30
CA LEU A 34 -8.74 0.09 8.23
C LEU A 34 -9.23 -1.34 8.49
N LEU A 35 -8.57 -2.33 7.87
CA LEU A 35 -8.92 -3.74 8.08
C LEU A 35 -8.43 -4.29 9.43
N TYR A 36 -7.29 -3.82 9.95
CA TYR A 36 -6.86 -4.14 11.32
C TYR A 36 -7.93 -3.74 12.36
N PHE A 37 -8.46 -2.53 12.24
CA PHE A 37 -9.44 -1.97 13.18
C PHE A 37 -10.85 -2.52 12.98
N SER A 38 -11.17 -3.15 11.85
CA SER A 38 -12.45 -3.86 11.66
C SER A 38 -12.46 -5.25 12.31
N ALA A 39 -11.29 -5.86 12.56
CA ALA A 39 -11.16 -7.20 13.15
C ALA A 39 -11.93 -7.40 14.47
N PRO A 40 -11.92 -6.48 15.46
CA PRO A 40 -12.68 -6.65 16.70
C PRO A 40 -14.19 -6.75 16.47
N GLN A 41 -14.74 -5.98 15.51
CA GLN A 41 -16.16 -6.02 15.20
C GLN A 41 -16.54 -7.38 14.59
N ILE A 42 -15.74 -7.88 13.64
CA ILE A 42 -15.96 -9.17 12.99
C ILE A 42 -15.91 -10.32 14.01
N VAL A 43 -14.91 -10.31 14.87
CA VAL A 43 -14.76 -11.34 15.89
C VAL A 43 -15.91 -11.35 16.91
N ARG A 44 -16.39 -10.16 17.30
CA ARG A 44 -17.58 -10.03 18.15
C ARG A 44 -18.83 -10.58 17.47
N MET A 45 -19.01 -10.33 16.17
CA MET A 45 -20.14 -10.87 15.40
C MET A 45 -20.09 -12.40 15.29
N MET A 46 -18.91 -13.00 15.27
CA MET A 46 -18.73 -14.46 15.23
C MET A 46 -18.73 -15.14 16.61
N GLY A 47 -18.65 -14.37 17.71
CA GLY A 47 -18.54 -14.92 19.07
C GLY A 47 -17.25 -15.71 19.32
N ARG A 48 -16.14 -15.32 18.67
CA ARG A 48 -14.85 -16.06 18.67
C ARG A 48 -13.67 -15.18 19.08
N GLU A 49 -13.73 -14.58 20.28
CA GLU A 49 -12.73 -13.61 20.76
C GLU A 49 -11.29 -14.14 20.79
N ASP A 50 -11.13 -15.45 20.88
CA ASP A 50 -9.85 -16.18 20.77
C ASP A 50 -9.12 -15.92 19.44
N LEU A 51 -9.85 -15.61 18.36
CA LEU A 51 -9.29 -15.40 17.03
C LEU A 51 -8.86 -13.95 16.76
N LEU A 52 -9.02 -13.03 17.71
CA LEU A 52 -8.79 -11.60 17.49
C LEU A 52 -7.42 -11.26 16.91
N ASN A 53 -6.36 -11.79 17.50
CA ASN A 53 -5.00 -11.47 17.07
C ASN A 53 -4.68 -12.08 15.70
N ALA A 54 -5.11 -13.31 15.45
CA ALA A 54 -4.96 -13.95 14.14
C ALA A 54 -5.71 -13.14 13.05
N LEU A 55 -6.96 -12.79 13.32
CA LEU A 55 -7.78 -12.05 12.37
C LEU A 55 -7.22 -10.65 12.09
N ARG A 56 -6.70 -9.96 13.12
CA ARG A 56 -6.02 -8.66 12.95
C ARG A 56 -4.86 -8.76 11.97
N VAL A 57 -3.99 -9.75 12.13
CA VAL A 57 -2.84 -9.94 11.23
C VAL A 57 -3.31 -10.28 9.82
N THR A 58 -4.23 -11.23 9.67
CA THR A 58 -4.77 -11.62 8.37
C THR A 58 -5.45 -10.47 7.64
N LEU A 59 -6.30 -9.71 8.33
CA LEU A 59 -7.00 -8.57 7.75
C LEU A 59 -6.05 -7.42 7.41
N SER A 60 -5.01 -7.18 8.22
CA SER A 60 -3.98 -6.18 7.89
C SER A 60 -3.21 -6.57 6.63
N ALA A 61 -2.80 -7.84 6.52
CA ALA A 61 -2.11 -8.35 5.35
C ALA A 61 -2.98 -8.27 4.09
N LEU A 62 -4.27 -8.62 4.22
CA LEU A 62 -5.25 -8.47 3.15
C LEU A 62 -5.42 -6.99 2.76
N GLY A 63 -5.47 -6.08 3.73
CA GLY A 63 -5.61 -4.65 3.50
C GLY A 63 -4.39 -4.06 2.80
N ALA A 64 -3.20 -4.46 3.21
CA ALA A 64 -1.95 -4.09 2.54
C ALA A 64 -1.92 -4.61 1.09
N PHE A 65 -2.33 -5.86 0.86
CA PHE A 65 -2.40 -6.43 -0.48
C PHE A 65 -3.36 -5.67 -1.39
N LEU A 66 -4.56 -5.35 -0.89
CA LEU A 66 -5.53 -4.54 -1.63
C LEU A 66 -5.00 -3.12 -1.88
N GLY A 67 -4.36 -2.50 -0.88
CA GLY A 67 -3.78 -1.17 -1.03
C GLY A 67 -2.62 -1.13 -2.01
N PHE A 68 -1.82 -2.19 -2.09
CA PHE A 68 -0.82 -2.35 -3.13
C PHE A 68 -1.47 -2.38 -4.52
N ILE A 69 -2.49 -3.21 -4.76
CA ILE A 69 -3.22 -3.27 -6.05
C ILE A 69 -3.81 -1.90 -6.41
N VAL A 70 -4.42 -1.20 -5.45
CA VAL A 70 -4.98 0.13 -5.69
C VAL A 70 -3.87 1.12 -6.05
N SER A 71 -2.73 1.06 -5.36
CA SER A 71 -1.60 1.94 -5.63
C SER A 71 -0.98 1.71 -7.01
N THR A 72 -0.88 0.47 -7.48
CA THR A 72 -0.32 0.15 -8.79
C THR A 72 -1.22 0.58 -9.94
N VAL A 73 -2.54 0.62 -9.74
CA VAL A 73 -3.47 1.17 -10.74
C VAL A 73 -3.38 2.69 -10.82
N ILE A 74 -3.04 3.37 -9.72
CA ILE A 74 -2.97 4.84 -9.64
C ILE A 74 -1.60 5.37 -10.10
N ILE A 75 -0.54 4.62 -9.87
CA ILE A 75 0.84 5.05 -10.13
C ILE A 75 1.29 4.52 -11.49
N GLU A 76 1.48 5.43 -12.44
CA GLU A 76 2.09 5.09 -13.72
C GLU A 76 3.62 4.97 -13.56
N PRO A 77 4.23 3.84 -13.94
CA PRO A 77 5.68 3.69 -13.92
C PRO A 77 6.30 4.63 -14.95
N LYS A 78 7.30 5.43 -14.53
CA LYS A 78 8.06 6.28 -15.44
C LYS A 78 9.17 5.43 -16.04
N ARG A 79 9.04 4.97 -17.28
CA ARG A 79 10.19 4.37 -17.98
C ARG A 79 11.11 5.48 -18.47
N VAL A 80 12.32 5.53 -17.95
CA VAL A 80 13.44 6.23 -18.61
C VAL A 80 14.09 5.21 -19.53
N VAL A 81 13.94 5.38 -20.84
CA VAL A 81 14.73 4.63 -21.82
C VAL A 81 16.04 5.39 -21.92
N GLU A 82 17.12 4.88 -21.35
CA GLU A 82 18.46 5.36 -21.71
C GLU A 82 18.73 4.89 -23.14
N GLU A 83 18.70 5.81 -24.09
CA GLU A 83 19.26 5.58 -25.43
C GLU A 83 20.78 5.55 -25.28
N GLU A 84 21.40 4.37 -25.44
CA GLU A 84 22.85 4.24 -25.65
C GLU A 84 23.31 4.98 -26.91
#